data_AF-A0A1F7U351-F1
#
_entry.id   AF-A0A1F7U351-F1
#
_cell.length_a   1.000
_cell.length_b   1.000
_cell.length_c   1.000
_cell.angle_alpha   90.00
_cell.angle_beta   90.00
_cell.angle_gamma   90.00
#
_symmetry.space_group_name_H-M   'P 1'
#
loop_
_entity.id
_entity.type
_entity.pdbx_description
1 polymer ?
#
loop_
_entity_poly.entity_id
_entity_poly.type
_entity_poly.pdbx_seq_one_letter_code
_entity_poly.pdbx_strand_id
1 'polypeptide(L)'
;MRKAAAIAVTAALLASAVPVFASSECGVDPVYDRNTGGTVTTGARVRDIACMEGSVVLTTIPVGERVTIIGETDGWWKVRTASGVVGWVGDWLISPGGDPVISPASSPVVYETAPTVGLIKRLSDAAVYYVVDGKRYAFPNDRVFSTWYANFSAVVVVTEAEVARHPLAGLVTYRPGIRLVKITTDPRVYAVSRYGVLRWITSESAAASLYGSDWNTKVHDIPDAFFVNYLMGSPIASAAEFSVEAEGTTVSVGDNIRPVGFAL
;
A
#
# COMPACT_ATOMS: atom_id res chain seq x y z
N MET A 1 -70.75 -0.60 -58.89
CA MET A 1 -69.94 -0.51 -60.13
C MET A 1 -68.55 -1.03 -59.82
N ARG A 2 -68.04 -1.99 -60.59
CA ARG A 2 -66.73 -2.64 -60.43
C ARG A 2 -65.59 -1.71 -60.86
N LYS A 3 -64.45 -1.76 -60.16
CA LYS A 3 -63.04 -1.65 -60.63
C LYS A 3 -62.16 -1.34 -59.39
N ALA A 4 -61.35 -2.27 -58.86
CA ALA A 4 -60.11 -2.88 -59.36
C ALA A 4 -58.86 -2.21 -58.74
N ALA A 5 -58.18 -3.04 -57.95
CA ALA A 5 -56.85 -3.02 -57.34
C ALA A 5 -55.80 -1.98 -57.80
N ALA A 6 -55.08 -1.44 -56.82
CA ALA A 6 -53.70 -0.97 -56.97
C ALA A 6 -52.82 -1.65 -55.91
N ILE A 7 -51.80 -2.35 -56.39
CA ILE A 7 -50.81 -3.11 -55.63
C ILE A 7 -49.74 -2.13 -55.15
N ALA A 8 -49.56 -1.98 -53.83
CA ALA A 8 -48.44 -1.25 -53.26
C ALA A 8 -47.33 -2.25 -52.90
N VAL A 9 -46.28 -2.27 -53.70
CA VAL A 9 -45.05 -3.02 -53.44
C VAL A 9 -44.30 -2.31 -52.31
N THR A 10 -44.27 -2.92 -51.13
CA THR A 10 -43.46 -2.43 -50.00
C THR A 10 -42.03 -2.95 -50.16
N ALA A 11 -41.09 -2.08 -50.50
CA ALA A 11 -39.67 -2.39 -50.52
C ALA A 11 -39.18 -2.54 -49.07
N ALA A 12 -38.85 -3.77 -48.66
CA ALA A 12 -38.15 -4.02 -47.41
C ALA A 12 -36.68 -3.63 -47.58
N LEU A 13 -36.26 -2.52 -46.97
CA LEU A 13 -34.83 -2.24 -46.77
C LEU A 13 -34.28 -3.30 -45.82
N LEU A 14 -33.49 -4.24 -46.34
CA LEU A 14 -32.57 -5.03 -45.53
C LEU A 14 -31.50 -4.07 -44.98
N ALA A 15 -31.63 -3.69 -43.71
CA ALA A 15 -30.52 -3.16 -42.95
C ALA A 15 -29.51 -4.29 -42.76
N SER A 16 -28.47 -4.30 -43.61
CA SER A 16 -27.27 -5.08 -43.37
C SER A 16 -26.62 -4.57 -42.09
N ALA A 17 -26.87 -5.28 -40.98
CA ALA A 17 -26.10 -5.12 -39.76
C ALA A 17 -24.65 -5.53 -40.07
N VAL A 18 -23.82 -4.53 -40.38
CA VAL A 18 -22.38 -4.70 -40.37
C VAL A 18 -22.04 -5.09 -38.92
N PRO A 19 -21.39 -6.24 -38.66
CA PRO A 19 -20.92 -6.52 -37.32
C PRO A 19 -19.96 -5.39 -36.95
N VAL A 20 -20.37 -4.58 -35.97
CA VAL A 20 -19.46 -3.66 -35.29
C VAL A 20 -18.49 -4.58 -34.55
N PHE A 21 -17.28 -4.72 -35.08
CA PHE A 21 -16.17 -5.25 -34.31
C PHE A 21 -16.00 -4.29 -33.13
N ALA A 22 -16.46 -4.71 -31.95
CA ALA A 22 -16.12 -4.03 -30.72
C ALA A 22 -14.59 -3.99 -30.65
N SER A 23 -14.02 -2.78 -30.57
CA SER A 23 -12.64 -2.57 -30.16
C SER A 23 -12.41 -3.38 -28.88
N SER A 24 -11.29 -4.11 -28.80
CA SER A 24 -10.88 -4.81 -27.59
C SER A 24 -11.06 -3.91 -26.36
N GLU A 25 -11.71 -4.43 -25.33
CA GLU A 25 -11.89 -3.69 -24.08
C GLU A 25 -10.52 -3.48 -23.43
N CYS A 26 -10.15 -2.23 -23.15
CA CYS A 26 -8.87 -1.94 -22.50
C CYS A 26 -8.76 -2.64 -21.13
N GLY A 27 -7.67 -3.36 -20.88
CA GLY A 27 -7.34 -3.92 -19.56
C GLY A 27 -7.90 -5.33 -19.28
N VAL A 28 -8.38 -6.05 -20.28
CA VAL A 28 -8.76 -7.48 -20.16
C VAL A 28 -7.56 -8.43 -20.17
N ASP A 29 -6.43 -7.99 -20.70
CA ASP A 29 -5.22 -8.79 -20.79
C ASP A 29 -4.42 -8.80 -19.47
N PRO A 30 -3.78 -9.94 -19.14
CA PRO A 30 -2.93 -10.02 -17.96
C PRO A 30 -1.70 -9.12 -18.10
N VAL A 31 -1.36 -8.43 -17.02
CA VAL A 31 -0.12 -7.64 -16.94
C VAL A 31 1.05 -8.58 -16.66
N TYR A 32 2.04 -8.59 -17.55
CA TYR A 32 3.28 -9.34 -17.33
C TYR A 32 4.30 -8.45 -16.63
N ASP A 33 4.86 -8.94 -15.52
CA ASP A 33 5.84 -8.21 -14.73
C ASP A 33 7.17 -8.04 -15.48
N ARG A 34 7.78 -6.87 -15.32
CA ARG A 34 9.08 -6.51 -15.91
C ARG A 34 9.95 -5.81 -14.87
N ASN A 35 11.25 -5.75 -15.12
CA ASN A 35 12.19 -4.97 -14.30
C ASN A 35 13.38 -4.51 -15.14
N THR A 36 13.11 -3.62 -16.09
CA THR A 36 14.12 -3.13 -17.04
C THR A 36 14.02 -1.61 -17.16
N GLY A 37 15.13 -0.94 -17.46
CA GLY A 37 15.09 0.47 -17.82
C GLY A 37 14.45 0.72 -19.19
N GLY A 38 14.05 1.95 -19.44
CA GLY A 38 13.63 2.41 -20.77
C GLY A 38 13.90 3.89 -20.95
N THR A 39 14.06 4.32 -22.19
CA THR A 39 14.27 5.73 -22.55
C THR A 39 13.11 6.22 -23.40
N VAL A 40 12.54 7.36 -23.03
CA VAL A 40 11.43 7.98 -23.78
C VAL A 40 11.95 8.57 -25.10
N THR A 41 11.34 8.22 -26.23
CA THR A 41 11.84 8.59 -27.57
C THR A 41 11.12 9.78 -28.21
N THR A 42 9.84 9.98 -27.89
CA THR A 42 8.99 11.00 -28.57
C THR A 42 8.26 11.92 -27.57
N GLY A 43 8.51 11.74 -26.27
CA GLY A 43 7.71 12.32 -25.20
C GLY A 43 6.48 11.45 -24.91
N ALA A 44 6.11 11.32 -23.63
CA ALA A 44 5.09 10.37 -23.20
C ALA A 44 4.10 10.99 -22.21
N ARG A 45 2.82 10.63 -22.32
CA ARG A 45 1.82 10.93 -21.29
C ARG A 45 1.58 9.67 -20.48
N VAL A 46 1.86 9.73 -19.18
CA VAL A 46 1.62 8.64 -18.24
C VAL A 46 0.16 8.65 -17.86
N ARG A 47 -0.52 7.52 -18.04
CA ARG A 47 -1.95 7.36 -17.79
C ARG A 47 -2.21 6.45 -16.60
N ASP A 48 -3.35 6.59 -15.96
CA ASP A 48 -3.81 5.74 -14.86
C ASP A 48 -4.17 4.32 -15.30
N ILE A 49 -4.67 4.17 -16.53
CA ILE A 49 -4.99 2.88 -17.16
C ILE A 49 -4.34 2.75 -18.56
N ALA A 50 -4.13 1.51 -19.00
CA ALA A 50 -3.61 1.14 -20.31
C ALA A 50 -4.68 1.32 -21.42
N CYS A 51 -5.20 2.54 -21.55
CA CYS A 51 -6.24 2.86 -22.53
C CYS A 51 -6.07 4.28 -23.07
N MET A 52 -6.43 4.52 -24.33
CA MET A 52 -6.46 5.88 -24.87
C MET A 52 -7.72 6.65 -24.46
N GLU A 53 -8.87 5.98 -24.50
CA GLU A 53 -10.17 6.56 -24.16
C GLU A 53 -10.51 6.27 -22.68
N GLY A 54 -11.07 7.26 -21.98
CA GLY A 54 -11.43 7.12 -20.57
C GLY A 54 -10.26 7.17 -19.57
N SER A 55 -9.01 7.32 -20.02
CA SER A 55 -7.85 7.43 -19.12
C SER A 55 -7.50 8.87 -18.75
N VAL A 56 -6.98 9.03 -17.52
CA VAL A 56 -6.50 10.30 -16.98
C VAL A 56 -4.99 10.37 -17.13
N VAL A 57 -4.51 11.50 -17.66
CA VAL A 57 -3.07 11.77 -17.73
C VAL A 57 -2.57 12.20 -16.35
N LEU A 58 -1.77 11.35 -15.72
CA LEU A 58 -1.16 11.58 -14.41
C LEU A 58 0.02 12.55 -14.51
N THR A 59 0.85 12.41 -15.54
CA THR A 59 2.00 13.27 -15.80
C THR A 59 2.48 13.17 -17.25
N THR A 60 3.39 14.04 -17.66
CA THR A 60 4.05 13.99 -18.97
C THR A 60 5.56 13.88 -18.79
N ILE A 61 6.19 13.01 -19.57
CA ILE A 61 7.62 12.75 -19.56
C ILE A 61 8.24 13.31 -20.85
N PRO A 62 9.24 14.20 -20.80
CA PRO A 62 9.96 14.66 -21.97
C PRO A 62 10.75 13.55 -22.68
N VAL A 63 11.10 13.80 -23.94
CA VAL A 63 12.02 12.96 -24.71
C VAL A 63 13.39 12.87 -24.03
N GLY A 64 14.01 11.68 -24.09
CA GLY A 64 15.33 11.38 -23.53
C GLY A 64 15.31 11.00 -22.05
N GLU A 65 14.19 11.19 -21.33
CA GLU A 65 14.12 10.79 -19.93
C GLU A 65 14.08 9.27 -19.79
N ARG A 66 14.70 8.76 -18.71
CA ARG A 66 14.67 7.35 -18.40
C ARG A 66 13.55 7.01 -17.42
N VAL A 67 12.95 5.84 -17.60
CA VAL A 67 11.91 5.27 -16.75
C VAL A 67 12.25 3.82 -16.40
N THR A 68 11.59 3.27 -15.38
CA THR A 68 11.64 1.83 -15.10
C THR A 68 10.37 1.18 -15.59
N ILE A 69 10.51 0.23 -16.50
CA ILE A 69 9.44 -0.62 -17.00
C ILE A 69 9.22 -1.72 -15.97
N ILE A 70 8.06 -1.68 -15.31
CA ILE A 70 7.66 -2.61 -14.25
C ILE A 70 6.60 -3.62 -14.70
N GLY A 71 6.02 -3.42 -15.88
CA GLY A 71 5.12 -4.39 -16.48
C GLY A 71 4.71 -4.02 -17.90
N GLU A 72 3.98 -4.91 -18.55
CA GLU A 72 3.46 -4.71 -19.90
C GLU A 72 2.08 -5.35 -20.07
N THR A 73 1.24 -4.77 -20.94
CA THR A 73 -0.03 -5.37 -21.38
C THR A 73 -0.49 -4.71 -22.67
N ASP A 74 -1.03 -5.45 -23.63
CA ASP A 74 -1.72 -4.95 -24.84
C ASP A 74 -1.08 -3.70 -25.50
N GLY A 75 0.24 -3.73 -25.75
CA GLY A 75 0.96 -2.60 -26.36
C GLY A 75 1.24 -1.40 -25.44
N TRP A 76 1.14 -1.60 -24.12
CA TRP A 76 1.45 -0.61 -23.09
C TRP A 76 2.55 -1.11 -22.16
N TRP A 77 3.44 -0.19 -21.79
CA TRP A 77 4.34 -0.35 -20.65
C TRP A 77 3.74 0.26 -19.40
N LYS A 78 3.73 -0.50 -18.30
CA LYS A 78 3.60 0.04 -16.96
C LYS A 78 4.96 0.54 -16.54
N VAL A 79 5.07 1.83 -16.25
CA VAL A 79 6.32 2.49 -15.94
C VAL A 79 6.27 3.19 -14.60
N ARG A 80 7.44 3.27 -13.95
CA ARG A 80 7.72 4.18 -12.85
C ARG A 80 8.63 5.28 -13.36
N THR A 81 8.16 6.53 -13.28
CA THR A 81 8.92 7.70 -13.69
C THR A 81 10.04 8.02 -12.70
N ALA A 82 10.97 8.89 -13.11
CA ALA A 82 11.96 9.47 -12.21
C ALA A 82 11.35 10.37 -11.12
N SER A 83 10.07 10.76 -11.22
CA SER A 83 9.34 11.45 -10.14
C SER A 83 8.59 10.50 -9.19
N GLY A 84 8.64 9.19 -9.45
CA GLY A 84 8.02 8.15 -8.64
C GLY A 84 6.57 7.83 -9.02
N VAL A 85 6.02 8.55 -10.01
CA VAL A 85 4.68 8.30 -10.54
C VAL A 85 4.67 6.95 -11.26
N VAL A 86 3.65 6.13 -10.98
CA VAL A 86 3.44 4.84 -11.65
C VAL A 86 2.21 4.95 -12.54
N GLY A 87 2.33 4.53 -13.79
CA GLY A 87 1.21 4.48 -14.72
C GLY A 87 1.59 3.85 -16.06
N TRP A 88 0.76 4.06 -17.06
CA TRP A 88 0.83 3.38 -18.36
C TRP A 88 1.24 4.33 -19.47
N VAL A 89 2.14 3.86 -20.34
CA VAL A 89 2.63 4.57 -21.52
C VAL A 89 2.62 3.61 -22.70
N GLY A 90 2.23 4.07 -23.89
CA GLY A 90 2.23 3.24 -25.10
C GLY A 90 3.63 2.74 -25.44
N ASP A 91 3.73 1.49 -25.91
CA ASP A 91 5.01 0.81 -26.10
C ASP A 91 5.98 1.56 -27.04
N TRP A 92 5.43 2.17 -28.09
CA TRP A 92 6.13 2.88 -29.16
C TRP A 92 6.80 4.18 -28.69
N LEU A 93 6.52 4.62 -27.46
CA LEU A 93 7.08 5.84 -26.88
C LEU A 93 8.34 5.59 -26.05
N ILE A 94 8.66 4.33 -25.78
CA ILE A 94 9.77 3.94 -24.92
C ILE A 94 10.63 2.93 -25.65
N SER A 95 11.93 3.20 -25.73
CA SER A 95 12.93 2.22 -26.14
C SER A 95 13.39 1.46 -24.87
N PRO A 96 13.07 0.16 -24.73
CA PRO A 96 13.52 -0.63 -23.59
C PRO A 96 15.03 -0.85 -23.64
N GLY A 97 15.71 -0.71 -22.51
CA GLY A 97 17.15 -0.92 -22.44
C GLY A 97 17.83 -0.27 -21.23
N GLY A 98 18.91 -0.91 -20.81
CA GLY A 98 19.73 -0.49 -19.66
C GLY A 98 19.12 -0.85 -18.32
N ASP A 99 19.85 -0.49 -17.26
CA ASP A 99 19.45 -0.81 -15.89
C ASP A 99 18.18 -0.05 -15.48
N PRO A 100 17.30 -0.65 -14.65
CA PRO A 100 16.13 0.02 -14.10
C PRO A 100 16.56 1.31 -13.38
N VAL A 101 15.87 2.40 -13.68
CA VAL A 101 16.08 3.68 -13.01
C VAL A 101 15.48 3.60 -11.60
N ILE A 102 16.35 3.63 -10.60
CA ILE A 102 15.90 3.77 -9.21
C ILE A 102 15.49 5.23 -9.03
N SER A 103 14.18 5.50 -8.99
CA SER A 103 13.58 6.82 -8.78
C SER A 103 13.77 7.28 -7.32
N PRO A 104 13.96 8.59 -7.01
CA PRO A 104 13.63 9.76 -7.81
C PRO A 104 14.80 10.69 -8.16
N ALA A 105 14.71 11.39 -9.30
CA ALA A 105 15.67 12.39 -9.74
C ALA A 105 15.11 13.82 -9.71
N SER A 106 16.01 14.78 -9.44
CA SER A 106 15.94 16.26 -9.66
C SER A 106 15.63 17.21 -8.50
N SER A 107 15.61 16.74 -7.26
CA SER A 107 16.16 17.52 -6.14
C SER A 107 17.30 16.70 -5.55
N PRO A 108 18.40 17.30 -5.01
CA PRO A 108 19.32 16.51 -4.22
C PRO A 108 18.48 15.88 -3.11
N VAL A 109 18.33 14.56 -3.14
CA VAL A 109 17.76 13.85 -1.98
C VAL A 109 18.76 14.11 -0.87
N VAL A 110 18.38 14.97 0.06
CA VAL A 110 19.20 15.28 1.21
C VAL A 110 19.16 14.04 2.08
N TYR A 111 20.23 13.25 2.01
CA TYR A 111 20.45 12.21 3.00
C TYR A 111 20.81 12.91 4.30
N GLU A 112 19.93 12.78 5.28
CA GLU A 112 20.21 13.27 6.61
C GLU A 112 20.95 12.20 7.43
N THR A 113 21.55 12.63 8.54
CA THR A 113 22.06 11.68 9.54
C THR A 113 20.88 11.06 10.27
N ALA A 114 20.96 9.76 10.57
CA ALA A 114 19.89 9.10 11.32
C ALA A 114 19.71 9.78 12.70
N PRO A 115 18.47 10.08 13.12
CA PRO A 115 18.21 10.62 14.43
C PRO A 115 18.54 9.60 15.53
N THR A 116 18.89 10.08 16.72
CA THR A 116 19.10 9.22 17.89
C THR A 116 17.81 8.50 18.31
N VAL A 117 16.66 9.18 18.17
CA VAL A 117 15.32 8.62 18.30
C VAL A 117 14.46 9.18 17.18
N GLY A 118 13.89 8.33 16.32
CA GLY A 118 13.05 8.80 15.21
C GLY A 118 12.82 7.79 14.12
N LEU A 119 12.29 8.25 12.98
CA LEU A 119 11.95 7.40 11.85
C LEU A 119 12.94 7.57 10.72
N ILE A 120 13.40 6.46 10.15
CA ILE A 120 14.27 6.45 8.98
C ILE A 120 13.74 5.54 7.88
N LYS A 121 14.14 5.82 6.64
CA LYS A 121 14.01 4.91 5.49
C LYS A 121 15.21 5.00 4.56
N ARG A 122 15.40 3.97 3.74
CA ARG A 122 16.23 4.07 2.53
C ARG A 122 15.39 4.56 1.37
N LEU A 123 15.99 5.36 0.50
CA LEU A 123 15.33 5.92 -0.68
C LEU A 123 14.73 4.82 -1.59
N SER A 124 15.48 3.74 -1.81
CA SER A 124 15.12 2.62 -2.68
C SER A 124 14.14 1.62 -2.07
N ASP A 125 13.80 1.76 -0.78
CA ASP A 125 13.06 0.75 -0.03
C ASP A 125 11.68 1.25 0.41
N ALA A 126 10.72 0.34 0.43
CA ALA A 126 9.41 0.59 1.03
C ALA A 126 9.44 0.55 2.57
N ALA A 127 10.43 -0.14 3.17
CA ALA A 127 10.52 -0.31 4.60
C ALA A 127 10.78 1.00 5.35
N VAL A 128 10.05 1.20 6.45
CA VAL A 128 10.28 2.28 7.43
C VAL A 128 10.75 1.65 8.73
N TYR A 129 11.69 2.31 9.39
CA TYR A 129 12.26 1.86 10.66
C TYR A 129 12.11 2.94 11.72
N TYR A 130 11.86 2.52 12.95
CA TYR A 130 12.02 3.33 14.14
C TYR A 130 13.39 3.08 14.75
N VAL A 131 14.15 4.14 15.01
CA VAL A 131 15.46 4.11 15.66
C VAL A 131 15.30 4.57 17.10
N VAL A 132 15.88 3.81 18.02
CA VAL A 132 16.03 4.15 19.44
C VAL A 132 17.19 3.33 20.02
N ASP A 133 17.96 3.91 20.94
CA ASP A 133 19.11 3.25 21.59
C ASP A 133 20.11 2.61 20.61
N GLY A 134 20.32 3.28 19.47
CA GLY A 134 21.25 2.84 18.42
C GLY A 134 20.76 1.63 17.60
N LYS A 135 19.57 1.10 17.85
CA LYS A 135 18.98 -0.04 17.13
C LYS A 135 17.81 0.41 16.25
N ARG A 136 17.50 -0.39 15.21
CA ARG A 136 16.33 -0.14 14.35
C ARG A 136 15.27 -1.23 14.51
N TYR A 137 14.01 -0.83 14.44
CA TYR A 137 12.84 -1.70 14.53
C TYR A 137 11.95 -1.48 13.31
N ALA A 138 11.64 -2.54 12.58
CA ALA A 138 10.89 -2.42 11.33
C ALA A 138 9.39 -2.32 11.60
N PHE A 139 8.69 -1.46 10.84
CA PHE A 139 7.25 -1.54 10.75
C PHE A 139 6.85 -2.71 9.84
N PRO A 140 6.05 -3.69 10.32
CA PRO A 140 5.68 -4.85 9.52
C PRO A 140 4.81 -4.53 8.31
N ASN A 141 3.99 -3.47 8.42
CA ASN A 141 3.11 -2.97 7.38
C ASN A 141 2.66 -1.52 7.68
N ASP A 142 1.97 -0.93 6.71
CA ASP A 142 1.38 0.40 6.75
C ASP A 142 0.29 0.56 7.84
N ARG A 143 -0.47 -0.50 8.14
CA ARG A 143 -1.50 -0.47 9.19
C ARG A 143 -0.90 -0.27 10.57
N VAL A 144 0.23 -0.92 10.89
CA VAL A 144 0.93 -0.69 12.16
C VAL A 144 1.47 0.74 12.20
N PHE A 145 2.11 1.20 11.11
CA PHE A 145 2.64 2.56 11.03
C PHE A 145 1.57 3.63 11.27
N SER A 146 0.42 3.51 10.60
CA SER A 146 -0.69 4.46 10.70
C SER A 146 -1.36 4.50 12.08
N THR A 147 -1.12 3.50 12.93
CA THR A 147 -1.55 3.57 14.34
C THR A 147 -0.67 4.47 15.18
N TRP A 148 0.59 4.68 14.79
CA TRP A 148 1.56 5.50 15.51
C TRP A 148 1.72 6.90 14.92
N TYR A 149 1.67 7.02 13.60
CA TYR A 149 1.95 8.26 12.88
C TYR A 149 0.85 8.53 11.87
N ALA A 150 0.40 9.79 11.80
CA ALA A 150 -0.64 10.20 10.85
C ALA A 150 -0.19 10.10 9.39
N ASN A 151 1.10 10.29 9.12
CA ASN A 151 1.70 10.29 7.79
C ASN A 151 3.23 10.13 7.89
N PHE A 152 3.91 10.12 6.74
CA PHE A 152 5.35 9.91 6.64
C PHE A 152 6.21 11.18 6.79
N SER A 153 5.64 12.33 7.19
CA SER A 153 6.39 13.60 7.27
C SER A 153 7.57 13.57 8.25
N ALA A 154 7.50 12.74 9.29
CA ALA A 154 8.56 12.57 10.27
C ALA A 154 9.63 11.53 9.84
N VAL A 155 9.49 10.91 8.67
CA VAL A 155 10.43 9.91 8.17
C VAL A 155 11.59 10.58 7.46
N VAL A 156 12.78 10.35 7.98
CA VAL A 156 14.04 10.85 7.44
C VAL A 156 14.60 9.88 6.41
N VAL A 157 15.05 10.39 5.25
CA VAL A 157 15.74 9.57 4.25
C VAL A 157 17.23 9.56 4.57
N VAL A 158 17.80 8.36 4.72
CA VAL A 158 19.21 8.18 5.08
C VAL A 158 19.93 7.27 4.07
N THR A 159 21.28 7.29 4.11
CA THR A 159 22.09 6.41 3.25
C THR A 159 22.05 4.95 3.74
N GLU A 160 22.47 4.01 2.88
CA GLU A 160 22.62 2.60 3.27
C GLU A 160 23.62 2.42 4.42
N ALA A 161 24.73 3.17 4.40
CA ALA A 161 25.74 3.12 5.46
C ALA A 161 25.16 3.57 6.81
N GLU A 162 24.33 4.61 6.83
CA GLU A 162 23.64 5.03 8.06
C GLU A 162 22.64 3.98 8.54
N VAL A 163 21.83 3.38 7.67
CA VAL A 163 20.95 2.27 8.07
C VAL A 163 21.75 1.13 8.66
N ALA A 164 22.86 0.73 8.03
CA ALA A 164 23.71 -0.38 8.48
C ALA A 164 24.31 -0.18 9.88
N ARG A 165 24.53 1.07 10.32
CA ARG A 165 24.99 1.40 11.68
C ARG A 165 23.99 1.10 12.78
N HIS A 166 22.72 0.91 12.43
CA HIS A 166 21.65 0.58 13.38
C HIS A 166 21.18 -0.87 13.16
N PRO A 167 21.69 -1.87 13.89
CA PRO A 167 21.28 -3.27 13.70
C PRO A 167 19.76 -3.45 13.87
N LEU A 168 19.17 -4.32 13.06
CA LEU A 168 17.77 -4.69 13.19
C LEU A 168 17.57 -5.48 14.49
N ALA A 169 16.70 -4.98 15.36
CA ALA A 169 16.48 -5.53 16.70
C ALA A 169 15.08 -6.08 16.94
N GLY A 170 14.14 -5.84 16.03
CA GLY A 170 12.79 -6.38 16.13
C GLY A 170 11.79 -5.66 15.23
N LEU A 171 10.52 -5.88 15.54
CA LEU A 171 9.39 -5.28 14.85
C LEU A 171 8.65 -4.32 15.79
N VAL A 172 8.10 -3.26 15.21
CA VAL A 172 7.14 -2.39 15.90
C VAL A 172 5.76 -3.07 15.93
N THR A 173 5.10 -3.05 17.09
CA THR A 173 3.73 -3.57 17.26
C THR A 173 2.68 -2.46 17.10
N TYR A 174 1.40 -2.82 17.04
CA TYR A 174 0.29 -1.86 17.05
C TYR A 174 0.36 -0.90 18.24
N ARG A 175 -0.04 0.35 18.04
CA ARG A 175 -0.20 1.32 19.12
C ARG A 175 -1.27 0.86 20.11
N PRO A 176 -0.98 0.83 21.42
CA PRO A 176 -1.95 0.44 22.43
C PRO A 176 -3.22 1.30 22.39
N GLY A 177 -4.36 0.68 22.66
CA GLY A 177 -5.65 1.37 22.80
C GLY A 177 -6.23 1.98 21.51
N ILE A 178 -5.73 1.66 20.32
CA ILE A 178 -6.26 2.25 19.06
C ILE A 178 -6.98 1.24 18.16
N ARG A 179 -6.48 0.01 18.12
CA ARG A 179 -7.05 -1.07 17.30
C ARG A 179 -7.18 -2.34 18.12
N LEU A 180 -8.16 -3.14 17.73
CA LEU A 180 -8.26 -4.54 18.12
C LEU A 180 -7.53 -5.36 17.08
N VAL A 181 -6.98 -6.51 17.48
CA VAL A 181 -6.25 -7.37 16.56
C VAL A 181 -6.64 -8.82 16.74
N LYS A 182 -6.49 -9.61 15.68
CA LYS A 182 -6.67 -11.06 15.68
C LYS A 182 -5.75 -11.72 14.66
N ILE A 183 -5.70 -13.04 14.70
CA ILE A 183 -5.20 -13.87 13.60
C ILE A 183 -6.39 -14.55 12.93
N THR A 184 -6.24 -15.00 11.69
CA THR A 184 -7.35 -15.64 10.95
C THR A 184 -7.57 -17.09 11.39
N THR A 185 -6.56 -17.69 12.02
CA THR A 185 -6.54 -19.07 12.52
C THR A 185 -7.18 -19.23 13.90
N ASP A 186 -7.58 -18.15 14.56
CA ASP A 186 -8.15 -18.12 15.90
C ASP A 186 -9.32 -17.12 15.97
N PRO A 187 -10.50 -17.49 16.48
CA PRO A 187 -11.63 -16.57 16.59
C PRO A 187 -11.42 -15.46 17.63
N ARG A 188 -10.44 -15.57 18.53
CA ARG A 188 -10.22 -14.61 19.62
C ARG A 188 -9.78 -13.23 19.10
N VAL A 189 -10.37 -12.20 19.69
CA VAL A 189 -10.04 -10.78 19.43
C VAL A 189 -9.32 -10.20 20.63
N TYR A 190 -8.24 -9.49 20.39
CA TYR A 190 -7.34 -8.98 21.42
C TYR A 190 -7.30 -7.46 21.41
N ALA A 191 -7.38 -6.86 22.60
CA ALA A 191 -6.93 -5.49 22.80
C ALA A 191 -5.41 -5.44 22.85
N VAL A 192 -4.82 -4.41 22.24
CA VAL A 192 -3.39 -4.13 22.35
C VAL A 192 -3.19 -3.20 23.54
N SER A 193 -2.50 -3.71 24.57
CA SER A 193 -2.06 -3.00 25.77
C SER A 193 -0.61 -2.55 25.60
N ARG A 194 -0.13 -1.69 26.50
CA ARG A 194 1.26 -1.23 26.56
C ARG A 194 2.25 -2.39 26.51
N TYR A 195 3.46 -2.09 26.02
CA TYR A 195 4.57 -3.04 25.90
C TYR A 195 4.30 -4.19 24.90
N GLY A 196 3.39 -3.99 23.95
CA GLY A 196 3.06 -4.99 22.93
C GLY A 196 2.36 -6.23 23.49
N VAL A 197 1.52 -6.03 24.52
CA VAL A 197 0.77 -7.12 25.17
C VAL A 197 -0.62 -7.24 24.54
N LEU A 198 -0.98 -8.45 24.13
CA LEU A 198 -2.33 -8.81 23.68
C LEU A 198 -3.15 -9.33 24.85
N ARG A 199 -4.33 -8.74 25.03
CA ARG A 199 -5.28 -9.14 26.06
C ARG A 199 -6.57 -9.57 25.40
N TRP A 200 -6.92 -10.84 25.55
CA TRP A 200 -8.13 -11.40 24.94
C TRP A 200 -9.37 -10.76 25.55
N ILE A 201 -10.24 -10.17 24.71
CA ILE A 201 -11.56 -9.70 25.14
C ILE A 201 -12.53 -10.88 25.07
N THR A 202 -13.06 -11.30 26.22
CA THR A 202 -13.78 -12.59 26.32
C THR A 202 -15.22 -12.54 25.81
N SER A 203 -15.78 -11.35 25.57
CA SER A 203 -17.16 -11.19 25.10
C SER A 203 -17.36 -9.96 24.20
N GLU A 204 -18.34 -10.03 23.31
CA GLU A 204 -18.74 -8.90 22.46
C GLU A 204 -19.27 -7.72 23.28
N SER A 205 -19.93 -7.99 24.41
CA SER A 205 -20.42 -6.95 25.32
C SER A 205 -19.25 -6.15 25.94
N ALA A 206 -18.17 -6.82 26.34
CA ALA A 206 -16.96 -6.15 26.80
C ALA A 206 -16.30 -5.35 25.67
N ALA A 207 -16.20 -5.92 24.46
CA ALA A 207 -15.65 -5.23 23.30
C ALA A 207 -16.44 -3.96 22.95
N ALA A 208 -17.77 -4.05 22.93
CA ALA A 208 -18.66 -2.92 22.65
C ALA A 208 -18.58 -1.84 23.73
N SER A 209 -18.43 -2.23 25.00
CA SER A 209 -18.29 -1.29 26.11
C SER A 209 -16.96 -0.52 26.07
N LEU A 210 -15.88 -1.16 25.58
CA LEU A 210 -14.54 -0.58 25.51
C LEU A 210 -14.32 0.24 24.23
N TYR A 211 -14.76 -0.28 23.09
CA TYR A 211 -14.43 0.24 21.76
C TYR A 211 -15.64 0.79 21.01
N GLY A 212 -16.83 0.82 21.60
CA GLY A 212 -18.07 1.27 20.98
C GLY A 212 -18.80 0.16 20.21
N SER A 213 -20.04 0.42 19.81
CA SER A 213 -20.88 -0.55 19.08
C SER A 213 -20.29 -0.98 17.73
N ASP A 214 -19.40 -0.17 17.16
CA ASP A 214 -18.67 -0.41 15.91
C ASP A 214 -17.32 -1.12 16.11
N TRP A 215 -17.06 -1.71 17.29
CA TRP A 215 -15.77 -2.34 17.62
C TRP A 215 -15.28 -3.35 16.58
N ASN A 216 -16.21 -4.07 15.94
CA ASN A 216 -15.91 -5.08 14.92
C ASN A 216 -15.23 -4.47 13.68
N THR A 217 -15.48 -3.20 13.39
CA THR A 217 -14.80 -2.46 12.30
C THR A 217 -13.38 -2.02 12.66
N LYS A 218 -13.01 -2.10 13.95
CA LYS A 218 -11.71 -1.70 14.50
C LYS A 218 -10.75 -2.88 14.65
N VAL A 219 -11.18 -4.08 14.24
CA VAL A 219 -10.38 -5.31 14.28
C VAL A 219 -9.52 -5.40 13.03
N HIS A 220 -8.21 -5.50 13.22
CA HIS A 220 -7.26 -5.75 12.15
C HIS A 220 -6.68 -7.17 12.26
N ASP A 221 -6.56 -7.84 11.12
CA ASP A 221 -5.85 -9.12 11.06
C ASP A 221 -4.33 -8.89 11.11
N ILE A 222 -3.65 -9.72 11.90
CA ILE A 222 -2.20 -9.82 11.96
C ILE A 222 -1.82 -11.18 11.35
N PRO A 223 -0.88 -11.23 10.38
CA PRO A 223 -0.30 -12.49 9.95
C PRO A 223 0.32 -13.28 11.11
N ASP A 224 0.11 -14.59 11.17
CA ASP A 224 0.58 -15.46 12.25
C ASP A 224 2.09 -15.29 12.55
N ALA A 225 2.91 -15.09 11.50
CA ALA A 225 4.35 -14.84 11.62
C ALA A 225 4.72 -13.56 12.40
N PHE A 226 3.82 -12.58 12.46
CA PHE A 226 4.03 -11.36 13.24
C PHE A 226 3.39 -11.44 14.63
N PHE A 227 2.42 -12.32 14.83
CA PHE A 227 1.71 -12.50 16.10
C PHE A 227 2.64 -12.94 17.24
N VAL A 228 3.66 -13.75 16.95
CA VAL A 228 4.67 -14.20 17.91
C VAL A 228 5.50 -13.06 18.53
N ASN A 229 5.46 -11.86 17.94
CA ASN A 229 6.14 -10.67 18.46
C ASN A 229 5.36 -9.98 19.59
N TYR A 230 4.13 -10.43 19.87
CA TYR A 230 3.32 -9.90 20.97
C TYR A 230 3.38 -10.79 22.20
N LEU A 231 3.34 -10.18 23.38
CA LEU A 231 3.21 -10.89 24.65
C LEU A 231 1.74 -11.21 24.92
N MET A 232 1.47 -12.30 25.64
CA MET A 232 0.12 -12.64 26.08
C MET A 232 -0.12 -12.11 27.49
N GLY A 233 -1.17 -11.31 27.65
CA GLY A 233 -1.61 -10.77 28.93
C GLY A 233 -2.88 -11.44 29.45
N SER A 234 -3.28 -11.05 30.66
CA SER A 234 -4.53 -11.53 31.26
C SER A 234 -5.74 -11.14 30.39
N PRO A 235 -6.75 -12.01 30.24
CA PRO A 235 -7.98 -11.69 29.55
C PRO A 235 -8.69 -10.45 30.14
N ILE A 236 -9.62 -9.90 29.38
CA ILE A 236 -10.49 -8.77 29.75
C ILE A 236 -11.92 -9.30 29.71
N ALA A 237 -12.51 -9.50 30.90
CA ALA A 237 -13.89 -9.97 31.02
C ALA A 237 -14.90 -8.83 31.02
N SER A 238 -14.49 -7.63 31.40
CA SER A 238 -15.35 -6.46 31.53
C SER A 238 -14.60 -5.15 31.25
N ALA A 239 -15.36 -4.07 31.02
CA ALA A 239 -14.77 -2.74 30.79
C ALA A 239 -14.06 -2.14 32.01
N ALA A 240 -14.22 -2.72 33.21
CA ALA A 240 -13.51 -2.27 34.41
C ALA A 240 -12.03 -2.71 34.42
N GLU A 241 -11.66 -3.71 33.63
CA GLU A 241 -10.32 -4.32 33.64
C GLU A 241 -9.36 -3.72 32.61
N PHE A 242 -9.86 -2.82 31.76
CA PHE A 242 -9.11 -2.23 30.67
C PHE A 242 -9.60 -0.81 30.37
N SER A 243 -8.68 0.14 30.22
CA SER A 243 -9.02 1.51 29.80
C SER A 243 -8.27 1.82 28.50
N VAL A 244 -9.02 1.90 27.40
CA VAL A 244 -8.49 2.22 26.07
C VAL A 244 -7.71 3.55 26.08
N GLU A 245 -8.25 4.54 26.80
CA GLU A 245 -7.67 5.87 26.94
C GLU A 245 -6.37 5.84 27.75
N ALA A 246 -6.35 5.14 28.88
CA ALA A 246 -5.17 5.03 29.72
C ALA A 246 -4.03 4.28 29.00
N GLU A 247 -4.38 3.28 28.20
CA GLU A 247 -3.42 2.51 27.39
C GLU A 247 -2.83 3.37 26.27
N GLY A 248 -3.66 4.22 25.64
CA GLY A 248 -3.26 5.06 24.51
C GLY A 248 -2.67 6.42 24.87
N THR A 249 -2.64 6.84 26.13
CA THR A 249 -2.13 8.17 26.53
C THR A 249 -0.62 8.15 26.76
N THR A 250 0.11 9.17 26.29
CA THR A 250 1.56 9.33 26.51
C THR A 250 2.40 8.07 26.21
N VAL A 251 2.10 7.40 25.09
CA VAL A 251 2.87 6.24 24.62
C VAL A 251 3.80 6.61 23.48
N SER A 252 5.03 6.08 23.53
CA SER A 252 5.97 6.10 22.41
C SER A 252 6.18 4.69 21.83
N VAL A 253 6.72 4.63 20.61
CA VAL A 253 7.14 3.35 20.02
C VAL A 253 8.23 2.71 20.89
N GLY A 254 9.17 3.50 21.42
CA GLY A 254 10.24 3.03 22.31
C GLY A 254 9.73 2.26 23.51
N ASP A 255 8.68 2.76 24.17
CA ASP A 255 8.06 2.08 25.33
C ASP A 255 7.36 0.77 24.95
N ASN A 256 7.02 0.58 23.67
CA ASN A 256 6.20 -0.53 23.20
C ASN A 256 6.99 -1.56 22.39
N ILE A 257 8.29 -1.38 22.28
CA ILE A 257 9.20 -2.38 21.76
C ILE A 257 9.51 -3.38 22.88
N ARG A 258 9.44 -4.68 22.55
CA ARG A 258 9.83 -5.74 23.49
C ARG A 258 11.28 -5.51 23.97
N PRO A 259 11.52 -5.46 25.30
CA PRO A 259 12.88 -5.41 25.84
C PRO A 259 13.68 -6.64 25.41
N VAL A 260 14.96 -6.42 25.10
CA VAL A 260 15.88 -7.51 24.76
C VAL A 260 16.02 -8.44 25.97
N GLY A 261 15.72 -9.74 25.81
CA GLY A 261 15.96 -10.76 26.84
C GLY A 261 14.71 -11.38 27.50
N PHE A 262 13.49 -10.98 27.13
CA PHE A 262 12.30 -11.76 27.48
C PHE A 262 12.19 -12.96 26.53
N ALA A 263 12.61 -14.14 27.02
CA ALA A 263 12.36 -15.42 26.37
C ALA A 263 10.90 -15.86 26.56
N LEU A 264 10.41 -16.65 25.60
CA LEU A 264 9.10 -17.30 25.60
C LEU A 264 8.91 -18.25 26.79
#